data_AF-A0A1Y0H0T5-F1
#
_entry.id   AF-A0A1Y0H0T5-F1
#
_cell.length_a   1.000
_cell.length_b   1.000
_cell.length_c   1.000
_cell.angle_alpha   90.00
_cell.angle_beta   90.00
_cell.angle_gamma   90.00
#
_symmetry.space_group_name_H-M   'P 1'
#
loop_
_entity.id
_entity.type
_entity.pdbx_description
1 polymer ?
#
loop_
_entity_poly.entity_id
_entity_poly.type
_entity_poly.pdbx_seq_one_letter_code
_entity_poly.pdbx_strand_id
1 'polypeptide(L)'
;MIYTRWVYKRNNSRYAFVMDKFNRVIQIEAIGMKNSSVKTRRGITFGSSFASLIKAYNAPDSYEVSGDNLVVRFLVRDRVAFRLSRLVKDKPQVVTGVVVAAGKT
;
A
#
# COMPACT_ATOMS: atom_id res chain seq x y z
N MET A 1 1.08 18.49 -14.83
CA MET A 1 0.25 18.48 -13.60
C MET A 1 1.21 18.46 -12.42
N ILE A 2 1.12 19.44 -11.51
CA ILE A 2 2.04 19.55 -10.37
C ILE A 2 1.44 18.75 -9.22
N TYR A 3 2.23 17.83 -8.67
CA TYR A 3 1.90 17.10 -7.45
C TYR A 3 2.97 17.37 -6.40
N THR A 4 2.53 17.64 -5.17
CA THR A 4 3.43 17.78 -4.02
C THR A 4 3.37 16.51 -3.20
N ARG A 5 4.54 15.92 -2.88
CA ARG A 5 4.64 14.76 -2.00
C ARG A 5 5.22 15.20 -0.67
N TRP A 6 4.37 15.22 0.36
CA TRP A 6 4.81 15.48 1.73
C TRP A 6 5.10 14.15 2.43
N VAL A 7 6.34 13.96 2.91
CA VAL A 7 6.78 12.71 3.54
C VAL A 7 7.07 12.96 5.01
N TYR A 8 6.48 12.15 5.88
CA TYR A 8 6.77 12.17 7.31
C TYR A 8 7.18 10.79 7.80
N LYS A 9 8.20 10.75 8.67
CA LYS A 9 8.67 9.52 9.33
C LYS A 9 8.08 9.48 10.73
N ARG A 10 7.46 8.36 11.11
CA ARG A 10 6.98 8.11 12.47
C ARG A 10 7.32 6.67 12.84
N ASN A 11 8.09 6.48 13.91
CA ASN A 11 8.64 5.18 14.31
C ASN A 11 9.37 4.49 13.13
N ASN A 12 9.12 3.19 12.93
CA ASN A 12 9.64 2.39 11.82
C ASN A 12 8.77 2.46 10.56
N SER A 13 8.01 3.53 10.36
CA SER A 13 7.23 3.76 9.15
C SER A 13 7.45 5.13 8.56
N ARG A 14 7.33 5.19 7.24
CA ARG A 14 7.23 6.41 6.48
C ARG A 14 5.85 6.51 5.90
N TYR A 15 5.32 7.70 5.91
CA TYR A 15 4.04 7.99 5.34
C TYR A 15 4.21 9.13 4.35
N ALA A 16 3.51 9.07 3.23
CA ALA A 16 3.52 10.11 2.23
C ALA A 16 2.09 10.51 1.88
N PHE A 17 1.85 11.81 1.81
CA PHE A 17 0.63 12.37 1.28
C PHE A 17 0.95 13.03 -0.05
N VAL A 18 0.28 12.59 -1.10
CA VAL A 18 0.35 13.22 -2.41
C VAL A 18 -0.81 14.20 -2.49
N MET A 19 -0.48 15.45 -2.78
CA MET A 19 -1.43 16.54 -2.90
C MET A 19 -1.47 17.06 -4.34
N ASP A 20 -2.66 17.46 -4.79
CA ASP A 20 -2.81 18.19 -6.05
C ASP A 20 -2.46 19.68 -5.90
N LYS A 21 -2.55 20.43 -7.00
CA LYS A 21 -2.29 21.88 -7.03
C LYS A 21 -3.20 22.72 -6.13
N PHE A 22 -4.30 22.16 -5.62
CA PHE A 22 -5.24 22.80 -4.71
C PHE A 22 -5.03 22.37 -3.26
N ASN A 23 -3.89 21.72 -2.96
CA ASN A 23 -3.54 21.18 -1.65
C ASN A 23 -4.50 20.11 -1.13
N ARG A 24 -5.24 19.43 -2.02
CA ARG A 24 -6.10 18.30 -1.64
C ARG A 24 -5.29 17.03 -1.64
N VAL A 25 -5.38 16.24 -0.57
CA VAL A 25 -4.75 14.91 -0.51
C VAL A 25 -5.48 13.96 -1.45
N ILE A 26 -4.77 13.47 -2.45
CA ILE A 26 -5.30 12.56 -3.47
C ILE A 26 -4.76 11.13 -3.32
N GLN A 27 -3.67 10.94 -2.56
CA GLN A 27 -3.13 9.63 -2.24
C GLN A 27 -2.43 9.66 -0.90
N ILE A 28 -2.57 8.58 -0.14
CA ILE A 28 -1.81 8.32 1.08
C ILE A 28 -1.05 7.02 0.90
N GLU A 29 0.21 7.03 1.24
CA GLU A 29 1.08 5.86 1.24
C GLU A 29 1.66 5.67 2.63
N ALA A 30 1.63 4.44 3.14
CA ALA A 30 2.31 4.03 4.35
C ALA A 30 3.27 2.89 4.01
N ILE A 31 4.55 3.03 4.32
CA ILE A 31 5.60 2.02 4.10
C ILE A 31 6.30 1.71 5.40
N GLY A 32 6.58 0.44 5.66
CA GLY A 32 7.35 -0.01 6.81
C GLY A 32 7.35 -1.53 6.96
N MET A 33 8.07 -2.03 7.97
CA MET A 33 8.11 -3.46 8.30
C MET A 33 7.11 -3.86 9.38
N LYS A 34 6.91 -2.99 10.38
CA LYS A 34 6.00 -3.23 11.52
C LYS A 34 5.50 -1.91 12.07
N ASN A 35 4.18 -1.77 12.14
CA ASN A 35 3.51 -0.63 12.76
C ASN A 35 2.03 -0.97 12.98
N SER A 36 1.60 -1.04 14.24
CA SER A 36 0.21 -1.39 14.61
C SER A 36 -0.81 -0.34 14.16
N SER A 37 -0.39 0.90 13.91
CA SER A 37 -1.25 1.96 13.41
C SER A 37 -1.58 1.84 11.91
N VAL A 38 -0.83 1.04 11.14
CA VAL A 38 -1.12 0.82 9.72
C VAL A 38 -1.99 -0.42 9.58
N LYS A 39 -3.32 -0.19 9.52
CA LYS A 39 -4.32 -1.23 9.36
C LYS A 39 -5.44 -0.75 8.44
N THR A 40 -5.79 -1.53 7.42
CA THR A 40 -6.97 -1.25 6.61
C THR A 40 -8.25 -1.66 7.35
N ARG A 41 -9.41 -1.13 6.94
CA ARG A 41 -10.71 -1.54 7.51
C ARG A 41 -10.95 -3.06 7.45
N ARG A 42 -10.37 -3.74 6.45
CA ARG A 42 -10.46 -5.21 6.27
C ARG A 42 -9.35 -5.99 7.00
N GLY A 43 -8.58 -5.33 7.86
CA GLY A 43 -7.62 -5.99 8.74
C GLY A 43 -6.23 -6.24 8.14
N ILE A 44 -5.93 -5.74 6.94
CA ILE A 44 -4.60 -5.87 6.36
C ILE A 44 -3.64 -4.91 7.04
N THR A 45 -2.48 -5.43 7.44
CA THR A 45 -1.40 -4.74 8.14
C THR A 45 -0.05 -5.07 7.48
N PHE A 46 1.03 -4.39 7.88
CA PHE A 46 2.37 -4.82 7.49
C PHE A 46 2.65 -6.26 7.94
N GLY A 47 3.30 -7.04 7.08
CA GLY A 47 3.51 -8.47 7.29
C GLY A 47 2.39 -9.38 6.78
N SER A 48 1.23 -8.84 6.37
CA SER A 48 0.16 -9.65 5.78
C SER A 48 0.63 -10.33 4.50
N SER A 49 0.17 -11.55 4.23
CA SER A 49 0.55 -12.31 3.04
C SER A 49 -0.32 -11.95 1.83
N PHE A 50 0.12 -12.36 0.64
CA PHE A 50 -0.71 -12.30 -0.56
C PHE A 50 -2.05 -13.03 -0.37
N ALA A 51 -2.05 -14.20 0.27
CA ALA A 51 -3.26 -14.96 0.57
C ALA A 51 -4.23 -14.18 1.48
N SER A 52 -3.72 -13.43 2.46
CA SER A 52 -4.54 -12.55 3.29
C SER A 52 -5.21 -11.44 2.46
N LEU A 53 -4.50 -10.88 1.47
CA LEU A 53 -5.08 -9.88 0.56
C LEU A 53 -6.23 -10.46 -0.24
N ILE A 54 -6.04 -11.63 -0.87
CA ILE A 54 -7.07 -12.28 -1.68
C ILE A 54 -8.28 -12.66 -0.81
N LYS A 55 -8.07 -13.16 0.40
CA LYS A 55 -9.17 -13.45 1.33
C LYS A 55 -9.98 -12.21 1.72
N ALA A 56 -9.33 -11.05 1.85
CA ALA A 56 -9.97 -9.82 2.29
C ALA A 56 -10.56 -8.98 1.13
N TYR A 57 -10.00 -9.05 -0.06
CA TYR A 57 -10.35 -8.18 -1.19
C TYR A 57 -10.81 -8.94 -2.45
N ASN A 58 -10.82 -10.28 -2.43
CA ASN A 58 -11.09 -11.15 -3.58
C ASN A 58 -10.07 -10.96 -4.71
N ALA A 59 -10.52 -11.04 -5.97
CA ALA A 59 -9.68 -10.89 -7.14
C ALA A 59 -9.16 -9.43 -7.28
N PRO A 60 -7.85 -9.22 -7.46
CA PRO A 60 -7.30 -7.90 -7.74
C PRO A 60 -7.60 -7.46 -9.18
N ASP A 61 -7.59 -6.14 -9.40
CA ASP A 61 -7.71 -5.58 -10.75
C ASP A 61 -6.43 -5.83 -11.56
N SER A 62 -5.28 -5.82 -10.89
CA SER A 62 -3.98 -6.14 -11.49
C SER A 62 -2.93 -6.46 -10.44
N TYR A 63 -1.87 -7.11 -10.88
CA TYR A 63 -0.65 -7.23 -10.10
C TYR A 63 0.58 -7.08 -10.99
N GLU A 64 1.69 -6.66 -10.39
CA GLU A 64 2.96 -6.44 -11.07
C GLU A 64 4.07 -7.05 -10.22
N VAL A 65 4.86 -7.94 -10.81
CA VAL A 65 5.97 -8.64 -10.14
C VAL A 65 7.28 -8.03 -10.64
N SER A 66 8.16 -7.68 -9.70
CA SER A 66 9.50 -7.18 -9.99
C SER A 66 10.50 -7.75 -8.99
N GLY A 67 11.11 -8.89 -9.36
CA GLY A 67 12.03 -9.64 -8.51
C GLY A 67 11.38 -10.02 -7.17
N ASP A 68 11.95 -9.52 -6.07
CA ASP A 68 11.44 -9.74 -4.72
C ASP A 68 10.24 -8.88 -4.34
N ASN A 69 9.75 -8.03 -5.25
CA ASN A 69 8.62 -7.15 -5.00
C ASN A 69 7.39 -7.55 -5.81
N LEU A 70 6.24 -7.27 -5.23
CA LEU A 70 4.93 -7.46 -5.84
C LEU A 70 4.05 -6.26 -5.50
N VAL A 71 3.38 -5.70 -6.49
CA VAL A 71 2.35 -4.69 -6.28
C VAL A 71 1.01 -5.29 -6.66
N VAL A 72 0.05 -5.28 -5.74
CA VAL A 72 -1.32 -5.79 -5.95
C VAL A 72 -2.29 -4.65 -5.86
N ARG A 73 -3.18 -4.50 -6.85
CA ARG A 73 -4.04 -3.33 -7.03
C ARG A 73 -5.51 -3.72 -6.95
N PHE A 74 -6.25 -3.04 -6.08
CA PHE A 74 -7.71 -3.11 -5.90
C PHE A 74 -8.28 -1.69 -6.04
N LEU A 75 -8.06 -1.07 -7.20
CA LEU A 75 -8.36 0.33 -7.48
C LEU A 75 -9.81 0.58 -7.88
N VAL A 76 -10.48 -0.35 -8.56
CA VAL A 76 -11.83 -0.13 -9.11
C VAL A 76 -12.85 0.04 -7.98
N ARG A 77 -12.86 -0.89 -7.02
CA ARG A 77 -13.84 -0.89 -5.92
C ARG A 77 -13.29 -0.32 -4.62
N ASP A 78 -12.06 -0.67 -4.28
CA ASP A 78 -11.52 -0.48 -2.93
C ASP A 78 -10.50 0.67 -2.84
N ARG A 79 -10.07 1.20 -3.99
CA ARG A 79 -9.12 2.32 -4.12
C ARG A 79 -7.85 2.13 -3.31
N VAL A 80 -7.37 0.89 -3.23
CA VAL A 80 -6.17 0.52 -2.46
C VAL A 80 -5.23 -0.34 -3.30
N ALA A 81 -3.93 -0.15 -3.09
CA ALA A 81 -2.88 -1.02 -3.59
C ALA A 81 -1.94 -1.41 -2.45
N PHE A 82 -1.39 -2.61 -2.55
CA PHE A 82 -0.47 -3.16 -1.57
C PHE A 82 0.87 -3.44 -2.24
N ARG A 83 1.95 -3.00 -1.59
CA ARG A 83 3.31 -3.42 -1.95
C ARG A 83 3.70 -4.54 -1.03
N LEU A 84 4.15 -5.64 -1.60
CA LEU A 84 4.72 -6.76 -0.88
C LEU A 84 6.18 -6.90 -1.28
N SER A 85 7.01 -7.29 -0.31
CA SER A 85 8.42 -7.56 -0.51
C SER A 85 8.80 -8.88 0.15
N ARG A 86 9.70 -9.63 -0.47
CA ARG A 86 10.35 -10.78 0.16
C ARG A 86 11.46 -10.26 1.07
N LEU A 87 11.25 -10.35 2.38
CA LEU A 87 12.20 -9.84 3.37
C LEU A 87 13.31 -10.85 3.71
N VAL A 88 13.04 -12.14 3.49
CA VAL A 88 13.96 -13.24 3.77
C VAL A 88 13.95 -14.17 2.58
N LYS A 89 15.13 -14.64 2.16
CA LYS A 89 15.29 -15.59 1.06
C LYS A 89 14.36 -16.81 1.27
N ASP A 90 13.72 -17.26 0.19
CA ASP A 90 12.82 -18.42 0.19
C ASP A 90 11.58 -18.31 1.10
N LYS A 91 11.30 -17.14 1.69
CA LYS A 91 10.03 -16.86 2.36
C LYS A 91 9.02 -16.16 1.42
N PRO A 92 7.71 -16.22 1.72
CA PRO A 92 6.71 -15.47 0.97
C PRO A 92 6.94 -13.97 1.03
N GLN A 93 6.50 -13.26 -0.01
CA GLN A 93 6.39 -11.81 0.03
C GLN A 93 5.30 -11.39 1.03
N VAL A 94 5.56 -10.33 1.78
CA VAL A 94 4.64 -9.79 2.78
C VAL A 94 4.43 -8.30 2.57
N VAL A 95 3.27 -7.79 2.97
CA VAL A 95 2.90 -6.37 2.83
C VAL A 95 3.92 -5.49 3.56
N THR A 96 4.60 -4.64 2.81
CA THR A 96 5.52 -3.61 3.29
C THR A 96 5.02 -2.19 2.97
N GLY A 97 4.00 -2.08 2.12
CA GLY A 97 3.39 -0.82 1.76
C GLY A 97 1.88 -0.93 1.57
N VAL A 98 1.14 0.09 2.03
CA VAL A 98 -0.28 0.28 1.77
C VAL A 98 -0.43 1.65 1.12
N VAL A 99 -1.08 1.69 -0.05
CA VAL A 99 -1.33 2.90 -0.81
C VAL A 99 -2.84 3.02 -1.02
N VAL A 100 -3.44 4.12 -0.58
CA VAL A 100 -4.85 4.44 -0.83
C VAL A 100 -4.95 5.69 -1.69
N ALA A 101 -5.84 5.67 -2.68
CA ALA A 101 -6.09 6.81 -3.54
C ALA A 101 -7.49 7.36 -3.28
N ALA A 102 -7.65 8.68 -3.26
CA ALA A 102 -8.91 9.27 -3.62
C ALA A 102 -9.11 8.91 -5.10
N GLY A 103 -10.18 8.20 -5.45
CA GLY A 103 -10.37 7.68 -6.80
C GLY A 103 -10.13 8.76 -7.84
N LYS A 104 -9.53 8.39 -9.00
CA LYS A 104 -9.55 9.30 -10.14
C LYS A 104 -11.01 9.58 -10.45
N THR A 105 -11.44 10.83 -10.22
CA THR A 105 -12.66 11.34 -10.83
C THR A 105 -12.45 11.48 -12.33
#